data_AF-A0A285EB45-F1
#
_entry.id   AF-A0A285EB45-F1
#
_cell.length_a   1.000
_cell.length_b   1.000
_cell.length_c   1.000
_cell.angle_alpha   90.00
_cell.angle_beta   90.00
_cell.angle_gamma   90.00
#
_symmetry.space_group_name_H-M   'P 1'
#
loop_
_entity.id
_entity.type
_entity.pdbx_description
1 polymer ?
#
loop_
_entity_poly.entity_id
_entity_poly.type
_entity_poly.pdbx_seq_one_letter_code
_entity_poly.pdbx_strand_id
1 'polypeptide(L)'
;MTGVDRPLPADAVRRLTADPGPWLSCDDCFRLVDRYVEGLLTGGARPMRGELGAMPGHLSGCPACSEEATTLLLLAAAEAGIDPAPALQRLLPD
;
A
#
# COMPACT_ATOMS: atom_id res chain seq x y z
N MET A 1 -27.38 14.14 21.42
CA MET A 1 -26.62 13.00 20.87
C MET A 1 -27.21 11.72 21.42
N THR A 2 -28.22 11.15 20.75
CA THR A 2 -28.71 9.79 21.03
C THR A 2 -28.37 8.94 19.83
N GLY A 3 -27.06 8.69 19.65
CA GLY A 3 -26.60 7.66 18.73
C GLY A 3 -26.84 6.31 19.39
N VAL A 4 -27.53 5.41 18.70
CA VAL A 4 -27.69 4.03 19.14
C VAL A 4 -26.30 3.39 19.17
N ASP A 5 -25.84 2.95 20.34
CA ASP A 5 -24.60 2.19 20.50
C ASP A 5 -24.74 0.85 19.76
N ARG A 6 -24.36 0.85 18.48
CA ARG A 6 -24.28 -0.36 17.69
C ARG A 6 -22.86 -0.90 17.79
N PRO A 7 -22.67 -2.15 18.24
CA PRO A 7 -21.35 -2.74 18.26
C PRO A 7 -20.79 -2.82 16.83
N LEU A 8 -19.50 -2.50 16.71
CA LEU A 8 -18.78 -2.66 15.45
C LEU A 8 -18.71 -4.16 15.08
N PRO A 9 -18.80 -4.51 13.79
CA PRO A 9 -18.57 -5.88 13.35
C PRO A 9 -17.14 -6.31 13.71
N ALA A 10 -16.95 -7.59 14.03
CA ALA A 10 -15.68 -8.11 14.52
C ALA A 10 -14.51 -7.84 13.55
N ASP A 11 -14.75 -7.87 12.24
CA ASP A 11 -13.74 -7.51 11.23
C ASP A 11 -13.32 -6.05 11.29
N ALA A 12 -14.24 -5.13 11.57
CA ALA A 12 -13.91 -3.71 11.72
C ALA A 12 -13.05 -3.48 12.97
N VAL A 13 -13.39 -4.14 14.08
CA VAL A 13 -12.58 -4.11 15.31
C VAL A 13 -11.19 -4.68 15.04
N ARG A 14 -11.09 -5.82 14.35
CA ARG A 14 -9.80 -6.43 14.00
C ARG A 14 -8.92 -5.50 13.16
N ARG A 15 -9.50 -4.77 12.19
CA ARG A 15 -8.76 -3.78 11.38
C ARG A 15 -8.22 -2.62 12.21
N LEU A 16 -8.93 -2.21 13.27
CA LEU A 16 -8.49 -1.14 14.18
C LEU A 16 -7.39 -1.59 15.14
N THR A 17 -7.30 -2.88 15.44
CA THR A 17 -6.33 -3.46 16.39
C THR A 17 -5.25 -4.30 15.71
N ALA A 18 -5.23 -4.35 14.38
CA ALA A 18 -4.22 -5.09 13.64
C ALA A 18 -2.86 -4.40 13.80
N ASP A 19 -1.81 -5.20 14.00
CA ASP A 19 -0.44 -4.71 13.92
C ASP A 19 -0.19 -4.24 12.47
N PRO A 20 0.04 -2.93 12.22
CA PRO A 20 0.29 -2.43 10.88
C PRO A 20 1.67 -2.84 10.34
N GLY A 21 2.45 -3.59 11.12
CA GLY A 21 3.83 -3.93 10.80
C GLY A 21 4.77 -2.78 11.12
N PRO A 22 5.96 -2.75 10.49
CA PRO A 22 6.91 -1.67 10.71
C PRO A 22 6.29 -0.33 10.35
N TRP A 23 6.49 0.67 11.21
CA TRP A 23 5.99 2.01 10.97
C TRP A 23 6.77 2.73 9.85
N LEU A 24 6.05 3.51 9.04
CA LEU A 24 6.61 4.38 7.99
C LEU A 24 5.85 5.70 7.98
N SER A 25 6.58 6.81 7.95
CA SER A 25 6.00 8.15 7.80
C SER A 25 5.56 8.41 6.35
N CYS A 26 4.66 9.38 6.13
CA CYS A 26 4.33 9.82 4.77
C CYS A 26 5.57 10.36 4.03
N ASP A 27 6.44 11.11 4.72
CA ASP A 27 7.67 11.66 4.13
C ASP A 27 8.63 10.56 3.68
N ASP A 28 8.81 9.52 4.49
CA ASP A 28 9.64 8.38 4.11
C ASP A 28 8.97 7.55 3.01
N CYS A 29 7.64 7.43 3.02
CA CYS A 29 6.89 6.84 1.90
C CYS A 29 7.22 7.56 0.58
N PHE A 30 7.13 8.89 0.53
CA PHE A 30 7.46 9.67 -0.67
C PHE A 30 8.90 9.45 -1.15
N ARG A 31 9.87 9.22 -0.25
CA ARG A 31 11.26 8.92 -0.64
C ARG A 31 11.46 7.50 -1.18
N LEU A 32 10.53 6.59 -0.87
CA LEU A 32 10.65 5.16 -1.14
C LEU A 32 9.72 4.68 -2.26
N VAL A 33 8.67 5.44 -2.59
CA VAL A 33 7.57 5.00 -3.45
C VAL A 33 8.02 4.65 -4.87
N ASP A 34 8.98 5.37 -5.45
CA ASP A 34 9.54 5.04 -6.77
C ASP A 34 10.19 3.65 -6.77
N ARG A 35 11.09 3.40 -5.81
CA ARG A 35 11.75 2.08 -5.64
C ARG A 35 10.74 0.97 -5.37
N TYR A 36 9.70 1.29 -4.62
CA TYR A 36 8.62 0.35 -4.33
C TYR A 36 7.88 -0.05 -5.62
N VAL A 37 7.45 0.93 -6.42
CA VAL A 37 6.74 0.73 -7.70
C VAL A 37 7.61 -0.02 -8.71
N GLU A 38 8.89 0.32 -8.84
CA GLU A 38 9.85 -0.41 -9.68
C GLU A 38 9.94 -1.89 -9.29
N GLY A 39 9.97 -2.18 -7.99
CA GLY A 39 9.96 -3.54 -7.47
C GLY A 39 8.69 -4.31 -7.85
N LEU A 40 7.54 -3.64 -7.81
CA LEU A 40 6.25 -4.23 -8.21
C LEU A 40 6.21 -4.55 -9.71
N LEU A 41 6.71 -3.64 -10.56
CA LEU A 41 6.71 -3.78 -12.02
C LEU A 41 7.66 -4.89 -12.50
N THR A 42 8.85 -4.99 -11.89
CA THR A 42 9.85 -6.01 -12.25
C THR A 42 9.47 -7.42 -11.79
N GLY A 43 8.35 -7.59 -11.07
CA GLY A 43 7.90 -8.88 -10.56
C GLY A 43 8.87 -9.50 -9.56
N GLY A 44 9.76 -8.69 -8.98
CA GLY A 44 10.79 -9.15 -8.06
C GLY A 44 10.15 -9.76 -6.82
N ALA A 45 10.12 -11.09 -6.75
CA ALA A 45 9.77 -11.87 -5.55
C ALA A 45 10.77 -11.67 -4.39
N ARG A 46 11.70 -10.73 -4.52
CA ARG A 46 12.53 -10.30 -3.41
C ARG A 46 11.59 -9.52 -2.50
N PRO A 47 11.28 -10.02 -1.30
CA PRO A 47 10.35 -9.31 -0.46
C PRO A 47 10.90 -7.91 -0.29
N MET A 48 9.97 -6.96 -0.34
CA MET A 48 10.08 -5.64 0.24
C MET A 48 10.76 -5.78 1.61
N ARG A 49 12.10 -5.76 1.62
CA ARG A 49 12.97 -6.01 2.76
C ARG A 49 13.58 -4.69 3.19
N GLY A 50 13.98 -4.61 4.45
CA GLY A 50 14.45 -3.35 5.02
C GLY A 50 13.32 -2.32 5.01
N GLU A 51 13.64 -1.10 4.61
CA GLU A 51 12.73 0.06 4.65
C GLU A 51 11.46 -0.13 3.80
N LEU A 52 11.54 -0.88 2.69
CA LEU A 52 10.39 -1.12 1.83
C LEU A 52 9.35 -2.07 2.45
N GLY A 53 9.75 -2.87 3.46
CA GLY A 53 8.85 -3.82 4.12
C GLY A 53 7.72 -3.18 4.91
N ALA A 54 7.86 -1.90 5.26
CA ALA A 54 6.85 -1.10 5.93
C ALA A 54 5.76 -0.58 4.97
N MET A 55 6.04 -0.58 3.66
CA MET A 55 5.18 0.06 2.67
C MET A 55 3.77 -0.55 2.57
N PRO A 56 3.56 -1.88 2.58
CA PRO A 56 2.21 -2.45 2.51
C PRO A 56 1.33 -1.99 3.68
N GLY A 57 1.89 -1.95 4.90
CA GLY A 57 1.20 -1.46 6.09
C GLY A 57 0.79 0.00 5.93
N HIS A 58 1.73 0.86 5.52
CA HIS A 58 1.47 2.28 5.29
C HIS A 58 0.39 2.52 4.21
N LEU A 59 0.51 1.88 3.04
CA LEU A 59 -0.43 2.08 1.93
C LEU A 59 -1.83 1.53 2.24
N SER A 60 -1.96 0.54 3.12
CA SER A 60 -3.26 0.09 3.63
C SER A 60 -3.92 1.06 4.60
N GLY A 61 -3.11 1.89 5.30
CA GLY A 61 -3.57 2.84 6.31
C GLY A 61 -3.68 4.30 5.84
N CYS A 62 -3.06 4.65 4.71
CA CYS A 62 -3.00 6.01 4.18
C CYS A 62 -3.56 6.07 2.74
N PRO A 63 -4.84 6.45 2.55
CA PRO A 63 -5.48 6.50 1.23
C PRO A 63 -4.75 7.41 0.23
N ALA A 64 -4.26 8.57 0.69
CA ALA A 64 -3.52 9.50 -0.17
C ALA A 64 -2.26 8.83 -0.74
N CYS A 65 -1.44 8.21 0.09
CA CYS A 65 -0.23 7.52 -0.39
C CYS A 65 -0.56 6.30 -1.27
N SER A 66 -1.69 5.62 -1.02
CA SER A 66 -2.17 4.53 -1.88
C SER A 66 -2.55 5.00 -3.29
N GLU A 67 -3.27 6.11 -3.38
CA GLU A 67 -3.64 6.75 -4.66
C GLU A 67 -2.40 7.23 -5.43
N GLU A 68 -1.43 7.83 -4.73
CA GLU A 68 -0.16 8.26 -5.32
C GLU A 68 0.65 7.07 -5.86
N ALA A 69 0.80 5.99 -5.07
CA ALA A 69 1.50 4.79 -5.51
C ALA A 69 0.82 4.12 -6.72
N THR A 70 -0.52 4.12 -6.75
CA THR A 70 -1.30 3.58 -7.87
C THR A 70 -1.08 4.42 -9.14
N THR A 71 -1.13 5.74 -9.00
CA THR A 71 -0.91 6.68 -10.12
C THR A 71 0.49 6.54 -10.68
N LEU A 72 1.50 6.52 -9.81
CA LEU A 72 2.90 6.34 -10.21
C LEU A 72 3.11 5.01 -10.93
N LEU A 73 2.52 3.92 -10.43
CA LEU A 73 2.61 2.60 -11.07
C LEU A 73 2.03 2.62 -12.49
N LEU A 74 0.85 3.20 -12.67
CA LEU A 74 0.21 3.29 -13.98
C LEU A 74 1.05 4.12 -14.96
N LEU A 75 1.59 5.26 -14.50
CA LEU A 75 2.46 6.11 -15.31
C LEU A 75 3.76 5.39 -15.71
N ALA A 76 4.46 4.78 -14.75
CA ALA A 76 5.70 4.06 -15.00
C ALA A 76 5.49 2.83 -15.90
N ALA A 77 4.39 2.11 -15.74
CA ALA A 77 4.04 0.99 -16.61
C ALA A 77 3.79 1.45 -18.06
N ALA A 78 3.06 2.55 -18.24
CA ALA A 78 2.79 3.13 -19.55
C ALA A 78 4.08 3.59 -20.25
N GLU A 79 4.98 4.26 -19.52
CA GLU A 79 6.30 4.68 -20.03
C GLU A 79 7.18 3.49 -20.42
N ALA A 80 7.15 2.41 -19.64
CA ALA A 80 7.94 1.21 -19.88
C ALA A 80 7.32 0.24 -20.90
N GLY A 81 6.07 0.46 -21.34
CA GLY A 81 5.33 -0.48 -22.18
C GLY A 81 5.04 -1.82 -21.49
N ILE A 82 4.89 -1.83 -20.16
CA ILE A 82 4.62 -3.00 -19.34
C ILE A 82 3.12 -3.07 -19.04
N ASP A 83 2.53 -4.27 -19.03
CA ASP A 83 1.17 -4.47 -18.53
C ASP A 83 1.12 -4.19 -17.01
N PRO A 84 0.34 -3.20 -16.53
CA PRO A 84 0.28 -2.85 -15.11
C PRO A 84 -0.51 -3.86 -14.27
N ALA A 85 -1.35 -4.70 -14.87
CA ALA A 85 -2.30 -5.54 -14.12
C ALA A 85 -1.62 -6.45 -13.06
N PRO A 86 -0.50 -7.13 -13.34
CA PRO A 86 0.19 -7.94 -12.33
C PRO A 86 0.76 -7.12 -11.18
N ALA A 87 1.20 -5.89 -11.45
CA ALA A 87 1.77 -5.01 -10.42
C ALA A 87 0.65 -4.38 -9.56
N LEU A 88 -0.47 -4.01 -10.16
CA LEU A 88 -1.67 -3.53 -9.45
C LEU A 88 -2.21 -4.58 -8.48
N GLN A 89 -2.27 -5.85 -8.89
CA GLN A 89 -2.72 -6.94 -8.01
C GLN A 89 -1.83 -7.10 -6.77
N ARG A 90 -0.53 -6.79 -6.88
CA ARG A 90 0.41 -6.83 -5.75
C ARG A 90 0.28 -5.61 -4.85
N LEU A 91 -0.05 -4.45 -5.42
CA LEU A 91 -0.22 -3.18 -4.70
C LEU A 91 -1.52 -3.17 -3.88
N LEU A 92 -2.60 -3.67 -4.47
CA LEU A 92 -3.96 -3.66 -3.92
C LEU A 92 -4.48 -5.10 -3.75
N PRO A 93 -3.91 -5.88 -2.80
CA PRO A 93 -4.45 -7.20 -2.51
C PRO A 93 -5.83 -7.07 -1.86
N ASP A 94 -6.77 -7.94 -2.28
CA ASP A 94 -8.15 -8.00 -1.78
C ASP A 94 -8.26 -8.15 -0.24
#